data_AF-A0A9P1H7J0-F1
#
_entry.id   AF-A0A9P1H7J0-F1
#
_cell.length_a   1.000
_cell.length_b   1.000
_cell.length_c   1.000
_cell.angle_alpha   90.00
_cell.angle_beta   90.00
_cell.angle_gamma   90.00
#
_symmetry.space_group_name_H-M   'P 1'
#
loop_
_entity.id
_entity.type
_entity.pdbx_description
1 polymer ?
#
loop_
_entity_poly.entity_id
_entity_poly.type
_entity_poly.pdbx_seq_one_letter_code
_entity_poly.pdbx_strand_id
1 'polypeptide(L)'
;MLDRACAQATKFKSWYSLSFAHLTKADLYLRWSRYDSAEAEVALARSTLNQSGGYASISWTSGIVSYRASSVAILQRNQELAIDEAKSAIAIGQLYNMAPGARARFSHLLMKAYLMSPERYGKKRKRLGERTSD
;
A
#
# COMPACT_ATOMS: atom_id res chain seq x y z
N MET A 1 12.06 -9.56 -19.23
CA MET A 1 13.20 -8.97 -18.49
C MET A 1 13.01 -9.05 -16.98
N LEU A 2 11.82 -8.74 -16.44
CA LEU A 2 11.51 -8.85 -15.01
C LEU A 2 11.46 -10.29 -14.48
N ASP A 3 11.05 -11.27 -15.28
CA ASP A 3 11.06 -12.68 -14.83
C ASP A 3 12.47 -13.21 -14.61
N ARG A 4 13.44 -12.74 -15.42
CA ARG A 4 14.87 -13.04 -15.19
C ARG A 4 15.38 -12.38 -13.91
N ALA A 5 14.92 -11.17 -13.59
CA ALA A 5 15.28 -10.49 -12.35
C ALA A 5 14.68 -11.21 -11.11
N CYS A 6 13.42 -11.66 -11.18
CA CYS A 6 12.82 -12.52 -10.15
C CYS A 6 13.62 -13.81 -9.98
N ALA A 7 13.94 -14.52 -11.08
CA ALA A 7 14.70 -15.77 -11.03
C ALA A 7 16.11 -15.59 -10.43
N GLN A 8 16.80 -14.48 -10.73
CA GLN A 8 18.06 -14.14 -10.08
C GLN A 8 17.89 -13.83 -8.59
N ALA A 9 16.87 -13.06 -8.19
CA ALA A 9 16.61 -12.76 -6.78
C ALA A 9 16.33 -14.04 -5.96
N THR A 10 15.58 -15.00 -6.53
CA THR A 10 15.35 -16.32 -5.93
C THR A 10 16.67 -17.08 -5.74
N LYS A 11 17.59 -17.01 -6.71
CA LYS A 11 18.92 -17.65 -6.63
C LYS A 11 19.78 -17.11 -5.48
N PHE A 12 19.65 -15.81 -5.16
CA PHE A 12 20.39 -15.17 -4.06
C PHE A 12 19.65 -15.22 -2.70
N LYS A 13 18.44 -15.80 -2.64
CA LYS A 13 17.58 -15.85 -1.43
C LYS A 13 17.40 -14.50 -0.72
N SER A 14 17.52 -13.40 -1.46
CA SER A 14 17.31 -12.06 -0.89
C SER A 14 15.81 -11.77 -0.86
N TRP A 15 15.19 -11.99 0.29
CA TRP A 15 13.78 -11.66 0.53
C TRP A 15 13.48 -10.21 0.17
N TYR A 16 14.46 -9.31 0.39
CA TYR A 16 14.38 -7.90 0.04
C TYR A 16 14.26 -7.73 -1.48
N SER A 17 15.21 -8.26 -2.23
CA SER A 17 15.24 -8.13 -3.70
C SER A 17 14.03 -8.79 -4.34
N LEU A 18 13.61 -9.95 -3.83
CA LEU A 18 12.45 -10.67 -4.35
C LEU A 18 11.14 -9.92 -4.07
N SER A 19 10.96 -9.38 -2.86
CA SER A 19 9.78 -8.57 -2.52
C SER A 19 9.71 -7.30 -3.39
N PHE A 20 10.83 -6.62 -3.62
CA PHE A 20 10.87 -5.44 -4.49
C PHE A 20 10.62 -5.77 -5.97
N ALA A 21 11.03 -6.95 -6.43
CA ALA A 21 10.72 -7.40 -7.79
C ALA A 21 9.21 -7.58 -7.98
N HIS A 22 8.54 -8.22 -7.03
CA HIS A 22 7.08 -8.35 -7.01
C HIS A 22 6.37 -6.99 -6.93
N LEU A 23 6.82 -6.09 -6.05
CA LEU A 23 6.26 -4.73 -5.95
C LEU A 23 6.43 -3.93 -7.25
N THR A 24 7.54 -4.12 -7.95
CA THR A 24 7.78 -3.49 -9.26
C THR A 24 6.81 -4.02 -10.32
N LYS A 25 6.56 -5.35 -10.33
CA LYS A 25 5.55 -5.95 -11.21
C LYS A 25 4.14 -5.43 -10.88
N ALA A 26 3.80 -5.32 -9.60
CA ALA A 26 2.53 -4.74 -9.17
C ALA A 26 2.35 -3.30 -9.71
N ASP A 27 3.39 -2.45 -9.60
CA ASP A 27 3.36 -1.08 -10.14
C ASP A 27 3.13 -1.02 -11.65
N LEU A 28 3.72 -1.95 -12.41
CA LEU A 28 3.48 -2.05 -13.85
C LEU A 28 2.04 -2.50 -14.16
N TYR A 29 1.54 -3.51 -13.44
CA TYR A 29 0.16 -3.95 -13.59
C TYR A 29 -0.84 -2.85 -13.24
N LEU A 30 -0.58 -2.03 -12.21
CA LEU A 30 -1.40 -0.86 -11.88
C LEU A 30 -1.45 0.15 -13.03
N ARG A 31 -0.31 0.44 -13.67
CA ARG A 31 -0.24 1.35 -14.83
C ARG A 31 -0.99 0.82 -16.06
N TRP A 32 -1.12 -0.49 -16.17
CA TRP A 32 -1.91 -1.16 -17.22
C TRP A 32 -3.34 -1.48 -16.80
N SER A 33 -3.81 -0.93 -15.67
CA SER A 33 -5.15 -1.19 -15.13
C SER A 33 -5.48 -2.67 -14.92
N ARG A 34 -4.46 -3.51 -14.71
CA ARG A 34 -4.61 -4.95 -14.42
C ARG A 34 -4.60 -5.18 -12.91
N TYR A 35 -5.67 -4.75 -12.24
CA TYR A 35 -5.68 -4.67 -10.76
C TYR A 35 -5.55 -6.03 -10.08
N ASP A 36 -6.21 -7.07 -10.58
CA ASP A 36 -6.10 -8.43 -10.00
C ASP A 36 -4.67 -8.99 -10.11
N SER A 37 -3.99 -8.70 -11.23
CA SER A 37 -2.58 -9.07 -11.39
C SER A 37 -1.67 -8.28 -10.45
N ALA A 38 -1.98 -7.00 -10.21
CA ALA A 38 -1.25 -6.20 -9.23
C ALA A 38 -1.44 -6.71 -7.80
N GLU A 39 -2.67 -7.08 -7.44
CA GLU A 39 -3.00 -7.68 -6.15
C GLU A 39 -2.22 -8.97 -5.90
N ALA A 40 -2.21 -9.87 -6.90
CA ALA A 40 -1.46 -11.13 -6.83
C ALA A 40 0.04 -10.90 -6.56
N GLU A 41 0.66 -9.93 -7.25
CA GLU A 41 2.07 -9.60 -7.03
C GLU A 41 2.32 -8.99 -5.64
N VAL A 42 1.41 -8.14 -5.14
CA VAL A 42 1.49 -7.62 -3.76
C VAL A 42 1.38 -8.75 -2.74
N ALA A 43 0.49 -9.73 -2.96
CA ALA A 43 0.35 -10.90 -2.11
C ALA A 43 1.62 -11.78 -2.12
N LEU A 44 2.27 -11.95 -3.28
CA LEU A 44 3.55 -12.65 -3.40
C LEU A 44 4.68 -11.92 -2.66
N ALA A 45 4.74 -10.59 -2.75
CA ALA A 45 5.68 -9.78 -1.96
C ALA A 45 5.46 -10.00 -0.46
N ARG A 46 4.22 -9.95 0.02
CA ARG A 46 3.87 -10.21 1.43
C ARG A 46 4.26 -11.63 1.87
N SER A 47 3.94 -12.61 1.06
CA SER A 47 4.28 -14.02 1.31
C SER A 47 5.79 -14.24 1.41
N THR A 48 6.56 -13.60 0.52
CA THR A 48 8.03 -13.62 0.55
C THR A 48 8.57 -13.12 1.88
N LEU A 49 8.07 -11.99 2.38
CA LEU A 49 8.49 -11.45 3.69
C LEU A 49 8.11 -12.38 4.84
N ASN A 50 6.89 -12.90 4.84
CA ASN A 50 6.41 -13.80 5.90
C ASN A 50 7.18 -15.12 5.97
N GLN A 51 7.48 -15.73 4.82
CA GLN A 51 8.25 -16.97 4.73
C GLN A 51 9.72 -16.81 5.11
N SER A 52 10.24 -15.58 5.01
CA SER A 52 11.65 -15.28 5.31
C SER A 52 11.92 -15.05 6.81
N GLY A 53 10.89 -15.16 7.65
CA GLY A 53 10.99 -15.10 9.11
C GLY A 53 10.66 -13.73 9.71
N GLY A 54 10.66 -13.69 11.05
CA GLY A 54 10.18 -12.54 11.83
C GLY A 54 10.82 -11.21 11.45
N TYR A 55 12.14 -11.18 11.23
CA TYR A 55 12.84 -9.94 10.84
C TYR A 55 12.34 -9.35 9.52
N ALA A 56 12.09 -10.18 8.51
CA ALA A 56 11.61 -9.73 7.20
C ALA A 56 10.14 -9.30 7.28
N SER A 57 9.29 -10.07 7.98
CA SER A 57 7.85 -9.85 8.08
C SER A 57 7.47 -8.59 8.85
N ILE A 58 8.29 -8.15 9.80
CA ILE A 58 8.06 -6.89 10.53
C ILE A 58 8.86 -5.71 9.98
N SER A 59 9.70 -5.89 8.95
CA SER A 59 10.58 -4.83 8.44
C SER A 59 9.85 -3.62 7.86
N TRP A 60 10.58 -2.51 7.64
CA TRP A 60 10.08 -1.36 6.88
C TRP A 60 9.59 -1.72 5.47
N THR A 61 10.08 -2.83 4.89
CA THR A 61 9.63 -3.35 3.59
C THR A 61 8.17 -3.78 3.64
N SER A 62 7.71 -4.33 4.77
CA SER A 62 6.30 -4.66 4.99
C SER A 62 5.42 -3.42 4.92
N GLY A 63 5.90 -2.26 5.37
CA GLY A 63 5.19 -0.99 5.25
C GLY A 63 5.01 -0.57 3.79
N ILE A 64 5.98 -0.84 2.92
CA ILE A 64 5.87 -0.59 1.48
C ILE A 64 4.90 -1.58 0.82
N VAL A 65 4.89 -2.84 1.26
CA VAL A 65 3.90 -3.83 0.81
C VAL A 65 2.49 -3.37 1.15
N SER A 66 2.24 -2.94 2.39
CA SER A 66 0.93 -2.40 2.81
C SER A 66 0.55 -1.13 2.03
N TYR A 67 1.50 -0.22 1.80
CA TYR A 67 1.28 0.96 0.96
C TYR A 67 0.85 0.60 -0.46
N ARG A 68 1.47 -0.44 -1.05
CA ARG A 68 1.11 -0.87 -2.39
C ARG A 68 -0.23 -1.62 -2.41
N ALA A 69 -0.51 -2.45 -1.41
CA ALA A 69 -1.82 -3.09 -1.22
C ALA A 69 -2.96 -2.07 -1.17
N SER A 70 -2.79 -1.01 -0.37
CA SER A 70 -3.77 0.09 -0.32
C SER A 70 -3.93 0.80 -1.67
N SER A 71 -2.85 0.96 -2.44
CA SER A 71 -2.93 1.54 -3.80
C SER A 71 -3.77 0.70 -4.75
N VAL A 72 -3.63 -0.63 -4.69
CA VAL A 72 -4.44 -1.58 -5.47
C VAL A 72 -5.91 -1.50 -5.04
N ALA A 73 -6.17 -1.56 -3.73
CA ALA A 73 -7.53 -1.51 -3.18
C ALA A 73 -8.27 -0.21 -3.55
N ILE A 74 -7.58 0.94 -3.56
CA ILE A 74 -8.16 2.22 -4.03
C ILE A 74 -8.65 2.10 -5.48
N LEU A 75 -7.83 1.51 -6.35
CA LEU A 75 -8.15 1.38 -7.78
C LEU A 75 -9.25 0.33 -8.03
N GLN A 76 -9.31 -0.71 -7.22
CA GLN A 76 -10.40 -1.70 -7.20
C GLN A 76 -11.70 -1.17 -6.55
N ARG A 77 -11.72 0.07 -6.06
CA ARG A 77 -12.83 0.65 -5.29
C ARG A 77 -13.15 -0.10 -3.98
N ASN A 78 -12.22 -0.89 -3.47
CA ASN A 78 -12.34 -1.56 -2.18
C ASN A 78 -11.85 -0.62 -1.06
N GLN A 79 -12.77 0.21 -0.55
CA GLN A 79 -12.44 1.24 0.41
C GLN A 79 -11.96 0.70 1.76
N GLU A 80 -12.63 -0.33 2.29
CA GLU A 80 -12.33 -0.89 3.60
C GLU A 80 -10.88 -1.39 3.63
N LEU A 81 -10.53 -2.23 2.66
CA LEU A 81 -9.17 -2.73 2.49
C LEU A 81 -8.16 -1.60 2.27
N ALA A 82 -8.51 -0.58 1.49
CA ALA A 82 -7.63 0.56 1.25
C ALA A 82 -7.29 1.32 2.53
N ILE A 83 -8.26 1.51 3.44
CA ILE A 83 -8.07 2.18 4.73
C ILE A 83 -7.17 1.34 5.64
N ASP A 84 -7.44 0.05 5.75
CA ASP A 84 -6.72 -0.83 6.67
C ASP A 84 -5.25 -0.99 6.26
N GLU A 85 -4.99 -1.19 4.97
CA GLU A 85 -3.63 -1.28 4.43
C GLU A 85 -2.88 0.06 4.54
N ALA A 86 -3.56 1.19 4.37
CA ALA A 86 -2.94 2.50 4.57
C ALA A 86 -2.58 2.76 6.04
N LYS A 87 -3.45 2.37 6.99
CA LYS A 87 -3.14 2.44 8.43
C LYS A 87 -1.97 1.54 8.80
N SER A 88 -1.93 0.31 8.25
CA SER A 88 -0.81 -0.61 8.42
C SER A 88 0.51 0.01 7.95
N ALA A 89 0.52 0.62 6.76
CA ALA A 89 1.70 1.30 6.22
C ALA A 89 2.17 2.45 7.13
N ILE A 90 1.24 3.28 7.63
CA ILE A 90 1.55 4.39 8.55
C ILE A 90 2.16 3.87 9.86
N ALA A 91 1.55 2.84 10.46
CA ALA A 91 2.02 2.28 11.72
C ALA A 91 3.46 1.74 11.59
N ILE A 92 3.74 0.98 10.52
CA ILE A 92 5.09 0.48 10.24
C ILE A 92 6.05 1.64 9.94
N GLY A 93 5.62 2.63 9.16
CA GLY A 93 6.43 3.80 8.84
C GLY A 93 6.83 4.64 10.05
N GLN A 94 5.97 4.69 11.08
CA GLN A 94 6.26 5.30 12.38
C GLN A 94 7.23 4.44 13.19
N LEU A 95 6.98 3.13 13.29
CA LEU A 95 7.80 2.19 14.04
C LEU A 95 9.27 2.17 13.57
N TYR A 96 9.48 2.21 12.25
CA TYR A 96 10.81 2.16 11.64
C TYR A 96 11.43 3.53 11.36
N ASN A 97 10.81 4.61 11.82
CA ASN A 97 11.25 5.99 11.56
C ASN A 97 11.59 6.24 10.07
N MET A 98 10.70 5.82 9.17
CA MET A 98 10.92 5.97 7.74
C MET A 98 11.08 7.45 7.35
N ALA A 99 11.83 7.68 6.27
CA ALA A 99 12.05 9.01 5.73
C ALA A 99 10.73 9.81 5.61
N PRO A 100 10.71 11.11 5.96
CA PRO A 100 9.48 11.92 5.96
C PRO A 100 8.67 11.82 4.66
N GLY A 101 9.35 11.75 3.51
CA GLY A 101 8.70 11.60 2.20
C GLY A 101 7.91 10.28 2.06
N ALA A 102 8.37 9.19 2.64
CA ALA A 102 7.64 7.92 2.64
C ALA A 102 6.39 8.00 3.53
N ARG A 103 6.54 8.55 4.75
CA ARG A 103 5.43 8.76 5.69
C ARG A 103 4.35 9.67 5.09
N ALA A 104 4.75 10.74 4.40
CA ALA A 104 3.82 11.62 3.69
C ALA A 104 3.01 10.89 2.61
N ARG A 105 3.63 9.98 1.85
CA ARG A 105 2.92 9.15 0.85
C ARG A 105 1.89 8.22 1.50
N PHE A 106 2.21 7.64 2.64
CA PHE A 106 1.29 6.74 3.36
C PHE A 106 0.07 7.51 3.88
N SER A 107 0.29 8.68 4.50
CA SER A 107 -0.80 9.57 4.94
C SER A 107 -1.66 10.08 3.78
N HIS A 108 -1.03 10.43 2.65
CA HIS A 108 -1.76 10.83 1.45
C HIS A 108 -2.66 9.71 0.90
N LEU A 109 -2.20 8.45 0.99
CA LEU A 109 -2.97 7.30 0.55
C LEU A 109 -4.17 7.04 1.47
N LEU A 110 -3.99 7.15 2.78
CA LEU A 110 -5.09 7.07 3.75
C LEU A 110 -6.16 8.16 3.48
N MET A 111 -5.72 9.39 3.19
CA MET A 111 -6.63 10.47 2.79
C MET A 111 -7.43 10.09 1.55
N LYS A 112 -6.76 9.58 0.49
CA LYS A 112 -7.45 9.10 -0.72
C LYS A 112 -8.47 8.01 -0.41
N ALA A 113 -8.12 7.03 0.42
CA ALA A 113 -9.04 5.96 0.82
C ALA A 113 -10.29 6.50 1.54
N TYR A 114 -10.14 7.50 2.42
CA TYR A 114 -11.30 8.15 3.04
C TYR A 114 -12.17 8.96 2.07
N LEU A 115 -11.57 9.56 1.04
CA LEU A 115 -12.27 10.33 0.01
C LEU A 115 -13.07 9.47 -0.96
N MET A 116 -12.90 8.14 -0.95
CA MET A 116 -13.66 7.23 -1.80
C MET A 116 -15.14 7.13 -1.41
N SER A 117 -15.54 7.49 -0.17
CA SER A 117 -16.96 7.65 0.19
C SER A 117 -17.45 9.08 -0.05
N PRO A 118 -18.40 9.32 -0.99
CA PRO A 118 -19.05 10.61 -1.13
C PRO A 118 -19.81 11.03 0.15
N GLU A 119 -20.34 10.05 0.89
CA GLU A 119 -21.25 10.29 2.02
C GLU A 119 -20.57 10.96 3.23
N ARG A 120 -19.26 10.77 3.42
CA ARG A 120 -18.51 11.43 4.51
C ARG A 120 -18.18 12.89 4.20
N TYR A 121 -18.10 13.29 2.93
CA TYR A 121 -17.83 14.67 2.54
C TYR A 121 -19.09 15.53 2.46
N GLY A 122 -20.25 14.96 2.14
CA GLY A 122 -21.54 15.65 2.14
C GLY A 122 -22.00 16.10 3.54
N LYS A 123 -21.69 15.33 4.60
CA LYS A 123 -22.06 15.69 5.98
C LYS A 123 -21.26 16.86 6.57
N LYS A 124 -19.98 17.03 6.18
CA LYS A 124 -19.16 18.17 6.66
C LYS A 124 -19.54 19.50 6.00
N ARG A 125 -19.99 19.48 4.74
CA ARG A 125 -20.42 20.70 4.03
C ARG A 125 -21.73 21.27 4.58
N LYS A 126 -22.69 20.41 4.98
CA LYS A 126 -23.91 20.86 5.67
C LYS A 126 -23.62 21.50 7.04
N ARG A 127 -22.73 20.89 7.85
CA ARG A 127 -22.41 21.41 9.20
C ARG A 127 -21.63 22.73 9.23
N LEU A 128 -20.94 23.10 8.14
CA LEU A 128 -20.19 24.36 8.05
C LEU A 128 -21.02 25.50 7.43
N GLY A 129 -22.17 25.20 6.83
CA GLY A 129 -23.11 26.22 6.32
C GLY A 129 -24.22 26.60 7.32
N GLU A 130 -24.43 25.81 8.37
CA GLU A 130 -25.46 26.04 9.39
C GLU A 130 -24.95 26.87 10.60
N ARG A 131 -23.74 27.44 10.53
CA ARG A 131 -23.09 28.12 11.67
C ARG A 131 -22.86 29.62 11.46
N THR A 132 -23.78 30.28 10.75
CA THR A 132 -23.88 31.74 10.65
C THR A 132 -25.34 32.16 10.63
N SER A 133 -25.99 32.13 11.78
CA SER A 133 -27.25 32.84 12.10
C SER A 133 -27.44 32.71 13.62
N ASP A 134 -26.73 33.55 14.37
CA ASP A 134 -27.11 34.11 15.67
C ASP A 134 -26.10 35.22 16.02
#